data_AF-A0A372RRB3-F1
#
_entry.id   AF-A0A372RRB3-F1
#
_cell.length_a   1.000
_cell.length_b   1.000
_cell.length_c   1.000
_cell.angle_alpha   90.00
_cell.angle_beta   90.00
_cell.angle_gamma   90.00
#
_symmetry.space_group_name_H-M   'P 1'
#
loop_
_entity.id
_entity.type
_entity.pdbx_description
1 polymer ?
#
loop_
_entity_poly.entity_id
_entity_poly.type
_entity_poly.pdbx_seq_one_letter_code
_entity_poly.pdbx_strand_id
1 'polypeptide(L)'
;MSPFYLPNECIQDILKYVEEKDNKTLHSALLVNRTWCRNTVSFLWKKPFNSPPSDSQNNYKIIPILASFIDDDKMKQFKIKEKDLPVPKQTTFDYPSFIRHLDFVNLWKQVFRCYPRPDNTISNNALYPLQDDFKSVQRKRNSSLSIQDEYNSSQQKKAEVVKALYEVILQRSRLERLTLSMKDWHYPIYNEFIFDALTSTPNARNALARLSRFDCNLAATSISALHDLSFISKKIKTLSIQIFRHVFRDGQLTGLSKLIESQDSLEQINIFKDHKCNNITIDLSSLVSQAKSLKKLKLHYVIINDKQLEYITKLRNLQELMFTCVRLDGKMTLLSNVIFTKLKVLRIYSTFINHNRENSKLQQENDPFVGLIRNNGSHLKDLSLEFKLSYHPQLLNNVAKYCENLLTFTTFYNEDDDMPGIYSVLKKCSKIELFGIDGFANMSHKTIMEFSKSIPTNVRKLDFRYDCLDMDTLEVFLDNYEGYDVKYLICNVKGDKQELKKMIEKTSSSKGRIVKKCSIEREDSEKVVNIEWQL
;
A
#
# COMPACT_ATOMS: atom_id res chain seq x y z
N MET A 1 28.59 45.64 -9.82
CA MET A 1 28.19 44.27 -10.27
C MET A 1 26.76 44.04 -9.81
N SER A 2 25.83 43.75 -10.72
CA SER A 2 24.49 43.31 -10.33
C SER A 2 24.60 41.96 -9.62
N PRO A 3 23.81 41.69 -8.56
CA PRO A 3 23.83 40.39 -7.91
C PRO A 3 23.43 39.32 -8.92
N PHE A 4 24.23 38.26 -9.04
CA PHE A 4 23.88 37.09 -9.86
C PHE A 4 22.67 36.41 -9.21
N TYR A 5 21.47 36.66 -9.74
CA TYR A 5 20.27 35.92 -9.36
C TYR A 5 20.14 34.69 -10.24
N LEU A 6 19.95 33.51 -9.62
CA LEU A 6 19.62 32.29 -10.36
C LEU A 6 18.27 32.48 -11.07
N PRO A 7 18.16 32.12 -12.36
CA PRO A 7 16.88 32.07 -13.06
C PRO A 7 15.87 31.14 -12.36
N ASN A 8 14.57 31.38 -12.56
CA ASN A 8 13.51 30.60 -11.92
C ASN A 8 13.61 29.11 -12.30
N GLU A 9 13.93 28.83 -13.55
CA GLU A 9 14.07 27.48 -14.11
C GLU A 9 15.17 26.72 -13.37
N CYS A 10 16.31 27.37 -13.12
CA CYS A 10 17.41 26.79 -12.35
C CYS A 10 16.99 26.51 -10.89
N ILE A 11 16.29 27.44 -10.24
CA ILE A 11 15.78 27.22 -8.87
C ILE A 11 14.79 26.05 -8.85
N GLN A 12 13.86 25.99 -9.80
CA GLN A 12 12.90 24.90 -9.91
C GLN A 12 13.59 23.55 -10.17
N ASP A 13 14.62 23.52 -11.00
CA ASP A 13 15.42 22.32 -11.25
C ASP A 13 16.17 21.86 -10.00
N ILE A 14 16.76 22.79 -9.23
CA ILE A 14 17.37 22.48 -7.93
C ILE A 14 16.30 21.88 -6.99
N LEU A 15 15.12 22.49 -6.91
CA LEU A 15 14.04 22.05 -6.02
C LEU A 15 13.48 20.67 -6.38
N LYS A 16 13.59 20.21 -7.65
CA LYS A 16 13.22 18.84 -8.06
C LYS A 16 14.08 17.76 -7.38
N TYR A 17 15.29 18.10 -6.94
CA TYR A 17 16.18 17.18 -6.23
C TYR A 17 15.99 17.20 -4.71
N VAL A 18 15.21 18.13 -4.16
CA VAL A 18 14.85 18.10 -2.75
C VAL A 18 13.93 16.92 -2.52
N GLU A 19 14.30 16.05 -1.58
CA GLU A 19 13.50 14.88 -1.28
C GLU A 19 12.06 15.27 -0.98
N GLU A 20 11.15 14.52 -1.55
CA GLU A 20 9.74 14.85 -1.54
C GLU A 20 9.19 15.03 -0.10
N LYS A 21 9.74 14.34 0.91
CA LYS A 21 9.29 14.43 2.31
C LYS A 21 10.04 15.48 3.14
N ASP A 22 11.06 16.14 2.56
CA ASP A 22 11.89 17.09 3.28
C ASP A 22 11.28 18.50 3.29
N ASN A 23 10.19 18.63 4.05
CA ASN A 23 9.52 19.91 4.26
C ASN A 23 10.42 20.92 5.00
N LYS A 24 11.46 20.49 5.71
CA LYS A 24 12.38 21.38 6.43
C LYS A 24 13.28 22.14 5.46
N THR A 25 13.81 21.43 4.46
CA THR A 25 14.60 22.05 3.40
C THR A 25 13.75 22.99 2.56
N LEU A 26 12.52 22.58 2.18
CA LEU A 26 11.59 23.47 1.47
C LEU A 26 11.23 24.71 2.30
N HIS A 27 10.99 24.55 3.60
CA HIS A 27 10.73 25.70 4.48
C HIS A 27 11.93 26.66 4.55
N SER A 28 13.15 26.13 4.64
CA SER A 28 14.37 26.94 4.66
C SER A 28 14.57 27.69 3.34
N ALA A 29 14.33 27.01 2.21
CA ALA A 29 14.40 27.61 0.88
C ALA A 29 13.38 28.74 0.68
N LEU A 30 12.18 28.65 1.25
CA LEU A 30 11.19 29.74 1.21
C LEU A 30 11.71 31.05 1.83
N LEU A 31 12.59 30.96 2.83
CA LEU A 31 13.07 32.10 3.60
C LEU A 31 14.31 32.79 2.99
N VAL A 32 14.89 32.23 1.93
CA VAL A 32 16.12 32.77 1.30
C VAL A 32 15.87 34.18 0.75
N ASN A 33 14.89 34.33 -0.14
CA ASN A 33 14.43 35.62 -0.65
C ASN A 33 13.08 35.47 -1.40
N ARG A 34 12.53 36.57 -1.92
CA ARG A 34 11.24 36.57 -2.63
C ARG A 34 11.22 35.65 -3.87
N THR A 35 12.32 35.52 -4.60
CA THR A 35 12.40 34.66 -5.79
C THR A 35 12.37 33.18 -5.41
N TRP A 36 13.16 32.78 -4.41
CA TRP A 36 13.12 31.43 -3.87
C TRP A 36 11.75 31.11 -3.26
N CYS A 37 11.18 32.03 -2.47
CA CYS A 37 9.84 31.90 -1.92
C CYS A 37 8.79 31.55 -2.98
N ARG A 38 8.74 32.33 -4.08
CA ARG A 38 7.80 32.13 -5.19
C ARG A 38 7.94 30.78 -5.90
N ASN A 39 9.16 30.26 -6.03
CA ASN A 39 9.38 28.97 -6.67
C ASN A 39 9.12 27.81 -5.71
N THR A 40 9.63 27.89 -4.48
CA THR A 40 9.55 26.83 -3.48
C THR A 40 8.15 26.60 -2.94
N VAL A 41 7.29 27.63 -2.84
CA VAL A 41 5.93 27.49 -2.29
C VAL A 41 5.11 26.44 -3.05
N SER A 42 5.27 26.37 -4.37
CA SER A 42 4.58 25.41 -5.22
C SER A 42 4.99 23.95 -4.95
N PHE A 43 6.25 23.71 -4.54
CA PHE A 43 6.75 22.39 -4.16
C PHE A 43 6.25 22.01 -2.76
N LEU A 44 6.28 22.95 -1.80
CA LEU A 44 5.80 22.71 -0.45
C LEU A 44 4.30 22.38 -0.42
N TRP A 45 3.50 23.11 -1.20
CA TRP A 45 2.05 22.92 -1.30
C TRP A 45 1.62 21.88 -2.34
N LYS A 46 2.56 21.16 -2.96
CA LYS A 46 2.25 20.13 -3.96
C LYS A 46 1.39 18.99 -3.38
N LYS A 47 1.63 18.62 -2.13
CA LYS A 47 1.06 17.43 -1.48
C LYS A 47 0.73 17.61 0.00
N PRO A 48 -0.15 18.55 0.34
CA PRO A 48 -0.37 18.97 1.73
C PRO A 48 -1.10 17.90 2.57
N PHE A 49 -1.64 16.86 1.94
CA PHE A 49 -2.42 15.79 2.58
C PHE A 49 -1.77 14.39 2.49
N ASN A 50 -0.48 14.28 2.15
CA ASN A 50 0.16 12.97 1.90
C ASN A 50 0.55 12.17 3.16
N SER A 51 0.41 12.71 4.36
CA SER A 51 0.77 12.00 5.59
C SER A 51 -0.39 12.07 6.58
N PRO A 52 -0.71 10.94 7.25
CA PRO A 52 -1.68 10.95 8.32
C PRO A 52 -1.19 11.94 9.39
N PRO A 53 -2.06 12.81 9.90
CA PRO A 53 -1.65 13.78 10.89
C PRO A 53 -1.15 13.02 12.16
N SER A 54 0.12 13.15 12.56
CA SER A 54 0.54 12.73 13.91
C SER A 54 0.08 13.76 14.94
N ASP A 55 -0.15 13.39 16.19
CA ASP A 55 -0.66 14.34 17.21
C ASP A 55 0.29 15.54 17.46
N SER A 56 1.55 15.42 17.06
CA SER A 56 2.56 16.48 17.07
C SER A 56 2.61 17.37 15.82
N GLN A 57 1.86 17.08 14.76
CA GLN A 57 1.95 17.79 13.48
C GLN A 57 0.90 18.89 13.32
N ASN A 58 1.40 20.11 13.09
CA ASN A 58 0.62 21.33 12.78
C ASN A 58 0.00 21.34 11.37
N ASN A 59 -0.16 20.18 10.71
CA ASN A 59 -0.62 20.11 9.31
C ASN A 59 -2.04 20.68 9.14
N TYR A 60 -2.89 20.60 10.16
CA TYR A 60 -4.25 21.16 10.12
C TYR A 60 -4.28 22.69 9.91
N LYS A 61 -3.18 23.40 10.14
CA LYS A 61 -3.08 24.86 9.93
C LYS A 61 -3.21 25.27 8.46
N ILE A 62 -3.19 24.33 7.52
CA ILE A 62 -3.49 24.62 6.11
C ILE A 62 -4.98 24.81 5.87
N ILE A 63 -5.85 24.26 6.73
CA ILE A 63 -7.30 24.30 6.55
C ILE A 63 -7.83 25.74 6.55
N PRO A 64 -7.47 26.61 7.51
CA PRO A 64 -7.93 28.00 7.47
C PRO A 64 -7.41 28.75 6.24
N ILE A 65 -6.19 28.45 5.78
CA ILE A 65 -5.63 29.06 4.55
C ILE A 65 -6.47 28.67 3.34
N LEU A 66 -6.81 27.39 3.18
CA LEU A 66 -7.68 26.93 2.09
C LEU A 66 -9.11 27.47 2.21
N ALA A 67 -9.61 27.60 3.44
CA ALA A 67 -10.93 28.14 3.72
C ALA A 67 -11.07 29.62 3.31
N SER A 68 -9.96 30.38 3.23
CA SER A 68 -9.96 31.76 2.72
C SER A 68 -10.31 31.89 1.23
N PHE A 69 -10.37 30.77 0.52
CA PHE A 69 -10.77 30.71 -0.89
C PHE A 69 -12.20 30.19 -1.07
N ILE A 70 -12.95 29.93 0.01
CA ILE A 70 -14.37 29.58 -0.07
C ILE A 70 -15.18 30.87 -0.20
N ASP A 71 -16.06 30.93 -1.20
CA ASP A 71 -16.94 32.09 -1.41
C ASP A 71 -17.88 32.29 -0.21
N ASP A 72 -18.13 33.55 0.16
CA ASP A 72 -18.98 33.91 1.31
C ASP A 72 -20.39 33.30 1.22
N ASP A 73 -20.95 33.20 0.02
CA ASP A 73 -22.27 32.61 -0.19
C ASP A 73 -22.28 31.09 0.03
N LYS A 74 -21.17 30.40 -0.31
CA LYS A 74 -20.99 28.99 0.03
C LYS A 74 -20.80 28.80 1.52
N MET A 75 -20.03 29.67 2.18
CA MET A 75 -19.89 29.65 3.64
C MET A 75 -21.26 29.80 4.33
N LYS A 76 -22.13 30.69 3.84
CA LYS A 76 -23.51 30.85 4.33
C LYS A 76 -24.38 29.62 4.04
N GLN A 77 -24.32 29.08 2.81
CA GLN A 77 -25.06 27.88 2.41
C GLN A 77 -24.73 26.69 3.33
N PHE A 78 -23.46 26.53 3.63
CA PHE A 78 -22.92 25.50 4.53
C PHE A 78 -22.94 25.90 6.01
N LYS A 79 -23.54 27.06 6.35
CA LYS A 79 -23.69 27.55 7.73
C LYS A 79 -22.38 27.55 8.54
N ILE A 80 -21.25 27.78 7.89
CA ILE A 80 -19.91 27.83 8.49
C ILE A 80 -19.72 29.21 9.13
N LYS A 81 -19.42 29.27 10.42
CA LYS A 81 -19.19 30.54 11.14
C LYS A 81 -17.70 30.85 11.28
N GLU A 82 -17.34 32.12 11.39
CA GLU A 82 -15.94 32.56 11.58
C GLU A 82 -15.29 31.96 12.85
N LYS A 83 -16.08 31.75 13.91
CA LYS A 83 -15.59 31.07 15.12
C LYS A 83 -15.28 29.58 14.92
N ASP A 84 -15.81 28.98 13.86
CA ASP A 84 -15.60 27.56 13.54
C ASP A 84 -14.26 27.35 12.82
N LEU A 85 -13.75 28.38 12.12
CA LEU A 85 -12.48 28.38 11.38
C LEU A 85 -11.87 29.79 11.37
N PRO A 86 -10.67 30.02 11.94
CA PRO A 86 -10.02 31.32 11.94
C PRO A 86 -9.40 31.63 10.56
N VAL A 87 -10.23 32.06 9.62
CA VAL A 87 -9.86 32.29 8.22
C VAL A 87 -9.06 33.61 8.08
N PRO A 88 -7.88 33.60 7.43
CA PRO A 88 -7.13 34.82 7.17
C PRO A 88 -7.83 35.69 6.12
N LYS A 89 -7.79 37.02 6.29
CA LYS A 89 -8.42 37.98 5.37
C LYS A 89 -7.76 38.06 3.99
N GLN A 90 -6.47 37.74 3.92
CA GLN A 90 -5.69 37.77 2.68
C GLN A 90 -4.63 36.66 2.69
N THR A 91 -4.35 36.12 1.50
CA THR A 91 -3.30 35.14 1.27
C THR A 91 -2.31 35.66 0.23
N THR A 92 -1.03 35.33 0.40
CA THR A 92 0.04 35.79 -0.51
C THR A 92 0.01 35.11 -1.88
N PHE A 93 -0.50 33.88 -1.94
CA PHE A 93 -0.49 33.04 -3.13
C PHE A 93 -1.82 32.31 -3.28
N ASP A 94 -2.15 31.90 -4.51
CA ASP A 94 -3.26 30.98 -4.80
C ASP A 94 -2.88 29.54 -4.41
N TYR A 95 -2.79 29.28 -3.10
CA TYR A 95 -2.36 28.00 -2.54
C TYR A 95 -3.11 26.77 -3.10
N PRO A 96 -4.45 26.79 -3.30
CA PRO A 96 -5.16 25.67 -3.91
C PRO A 96 -4.61 25.28 -5.30
N SER A 97 -4.13 26.23 -6.10
CA SER A 97 -3.62 25.98 -7.45
C SER A 97 -2.34 25.15 -7.50
N PHE A 98 -1.57 25.15 -6.40
CA PHE A 98 -0.32 24.40 -6.26
C PHE A 98 -0.56 22.93 -5.92
N ILE A 99 -1.76 22.55 -5.45
CA ILE A 99 -2.07 21.19 -5.06
C ILE A 99 -2.06 20.29 -6.30
N ARG A 100 -1.25 19.22 -6.22
CA ARG A 100 -1.20 18.16 -7.25
C ARG A 100 -1.66 16.82 -6.68
N HIS A 101 -1.54 16.60 -5.38
CA HIS A 101 -1.93 15.36 -4.73
C HIS A 101 -3.02 15.65 -3.70
N LEU A 102 -4.20 15.08 -3.92
CA LEU A 102 -5.34 15.23 -3.03
C LEU A 102 -5.72 13.88 -2.41
N ASP A 103 -5.58 13.79 -1.10
CA ASP A 103 -6.05 12.67 -0.28
C ASP A 103 -7.25 13.14 0.54
N PHE A 104 -8.43 12.65 0.17
CA PHE A 104 -9.69 13.05 0.79
C PHE A 104 -9.76 12.64 2.27
N VAL A 105 -9.19 11.49 2.64
CA VAL A 105 -9.20 11.03 4.05
C VAL A 105 -8.36 11.95 4.91
N ASN A 106 -7.17 12.29 4.44
CA ASN A 106 -6.27 13.13 5.22
C ASN A 106 -6.76 14.58 5.28
N LEU A 107 -7.40 15.12 4.23
CA LEU A 107 -8.08 16.42 4.33
C LEU A 107 -9.16 16.39 5.41
N TRP A 108 -10.03 15.38 5.37
CA TRP A 108 -11.08 15.20 6.37
C TRP A 108 -10.51 15.12 7.80
N LYS A 109 -9.47 14.31 8.02
CA LYS A 109 -8.79 14.20 9.33
C LYS A 109 -8.25 15.54 9.83
N GLN A 110 -7.75 16.37 8.92
CA GLN A 110 -7.23 17.69 9.27
C GLN A 110 -8.33 18.70 9.59
N VAL A 111 -9.45 18.70 8.85
CA VAL A 111 -10.62 19.53 9.20
C VAL A 111 -11.12 19.16 10.60
N PHE A 112 -11.21 17.87 10.92
CA PHE A 112 -11.65 17.40 12.22
C PHE A 112 -10.78 17.87 13.38
N ARG A 113 -9.48 18.07 13.15
CA ARG A 113 -8.54 18.63 14.14
C ARG A 113 -8.67 20.13 14.35
N CYS A 114 -9.30 20.86 13.43
CA CYS A 114 -9.54 22.29 13.59
C CYS A 114 -10.62 22.57 14.65
N TYR A 115 -11.45 21.56 14.97
CA TYR A 115 -12.48 21.66 15.99
C TYR A 115 -11.95 21.08 17.32
N PRO A 116 -11.94 21.85 18.42
CA PRO A 116 -11.52 21.33 19.73
C PRO A 116 -12.41 20.15 20.13
N ARG A 117 -11.80 19.11 20.70
CA ARG A 117 -12.55 18.01 21.33
C ARG A 117 -13.25 18.57 22.58
N PRO A 118 -14.55 18.31 22.80
CA PRO A 118 -15.12 18.52 24.12
C PRO A 118 -14.33 17.67 25.14
N ASP A 119 -14.15 18.21 26.35
CA ASP A 119 -13.29 17.68 27.42
C ASP A 119 -13.33 16.15 27.60
N ASN A 120 -12.18 15.60 28.03
CA ASN A 120 -11.69 14.21 28.21
C ASN A 120 -12.63 13.10 28.76
N THR A 121 -13.95 13.18 28.63
CA THR A 121 -14.89 12.16 29.14
C THR A 121 -15.21 11.06 28.13
N ILE A 122 -14.80 11.19 26.87
CA ILE A 122 -15.09 10.20 25.84
C ILE A 122 -13.78 9.55 25.39
N SER A 123 -13.49 8.36 25.93
CA SER A 123 -12.36 7.54 25.48
C SER A 123 -12.50 7.27 23.98
N ASN A 124 -11.36 7.06 23.29
CA ASN A 124 -11.35 6.76 21.84
C ASN A 124 -12.34 5.64 21.44
N ASN A 125 -12.64 4.70 22.35
CA ASN A 125 -13.58 3.61 22.11
C ASN A 125 -15.06 4.04 22.08
N ALA A 126 -15.42 5.18 22.68
CA ALA A 126 -16.79 5.70 22.70
C ALA A 126 -17.08 6.68 21.53
N LEU A 127 -16.06 7.33 20.97
CA LEU A 127 -16.17 8.14 19.74
C LEU A 127 -16.03 7.29 18.45
N TYR A 128 -15.45 6.10 18.56
CA TYR A 128 -15.13 5.21 17.45
C TYR A 128 -15.40 3.73 17.81
N PRO A 129 -16.66 3.29 17.97
CA PRO A 129 -16.93 1.89 18.25
C PRO A 129 -16.55 1.05 17.03
N LEU A 130 -15.59 0.14 17.22
CA LEU A 130 -15.33 -0.95 16.27
C LEU A 130 -16.64 -1.73 16.07
N GLN A 131 -16.88 -2.23 14.86
CA GLN A 131 -18.17 -2.75 14.40
C GLN A 131 -18.77 -3.87 15.28
N ASP A 132 -17.97 -4.54 16.11
CA ASP A 132 -18.45 -5.54 17.08
C ASP A 132 -19.20 -4.91 18.27
N ASP A 133 -18.99 -3.62 18.55
CA ASP A 133 -19.69 -2.90 19.62
C ASP A 133 -21.01 -2.27 19.19
N PHE A 134 -21.34 -2.19 17.90
CA PHE A 134 -22.67 -1.71 17.48
C PHE A 134 -23.81 -2.62 17.97
N LYS A 135 -23.53 -3.90 18.21
CA LYS A 135 -24.48 -4.82 18.85
C LYS A 135 -24.45 -4.73 20.39
N SER A 136 -23.33 -4.31 20.99
CA SER A 136 -23.21 -4.15 22.45
C SER A 136 -23.77 -2.81 22.96
N VAL A 137 -23.77 -1.75 22.13
CA VAL A 137 -24.32 -0.42 22.46
C VAL A 137 -25.85 -0.40 22.53
N GLN A 138 -26.56 -1.37 21.94
CA GLN A 138 -28.00 -1.50 22.19
C GLN A 138 -28.36 -1.81 23.66
N ARG A 139 -27.38 -2.20 24.50
CA ARG A 139 -27.60 -2.54 25.92
C ARG A 139 -27.23 -1.45 26.93
N LYS A 140 -26.85 -0.24 26.51
CA LYS A 140 -26.77 0.93 27.41
C LYS A 140 -27.42 2.16 26.77
N ARG A 141 -28.71 2.05 26.45
CA ARG A 141 -29.57 3.21 26.18
C ARG A 141 -29.94 3.85 27.51
N ASN A 142 -29.20 4.90 27.89
CA ASN A 142 -29.60 5.96 28.82
C ASN A 142 -28.66 7.18 28.65
N SER A 143 -28.35 7.58 27.42
CA SER A 143 -27.87 8.95 27.13
C SER A 143 -29.01 9.73 26.47
N SER A 144 -29.21 10.98 26.88
CA SER A 144 -30.30 11.84 26.42
C SER A 144 -30.22 12.09 24.92
N LEU A 145 -31.35 12.05 24.21
CA LEU A 145 -31.51 12.33 22.78
C LEU A 145 -30.77 13.62 22.32
N SER A 146 -30.65 14.63 23.20
CA SER A 146 -29.96 15.89 22.94
C SER A 146 -28.48 15.75 22.55
N ILE A 147 -27.73 14.83 23.17
CA ILE A 147 -26.28 14.68 22.94
C ILE A 147 -26.03 14.07 21.56
N GLN A 148 -26.90 13.14 21.13
CA GLN A 148 -26.79 12.52 19.82
C GLN A 148 -27.10 13.53 18.70
N ASP A 149 -28.09 14.40 18.90
CA ASP A 149 -28.45 15.44 17.94
C ASP A 149 -27.35 16.51 17.81
N GLU A 150 -26.73 16.91 18.92
CA GLU A 150 -25.58 17.81 18.92
C GLU A 150 -24.36 17.21 18.22
N TYR A 151 -24.06 15.92 18.47
CA TYR A 151 -23.01 15.20 17.78
C TYR A 151 -23.27 15.13 16.27
N ASN A 152 -24.47 14.71 15.86
CA ASN A 152 -24.85 14.64 14.46
C ASN A 152 -24.74 16.00 13.76
N SER A 153 -25.20 17.08 14.42
CA SER A 153 -25.07 18.45 13.91
C SER A 153 -23.61 18.90 13.74
N SER A 154 -22.74 18.57 14.71
CA SER A 154 -21.30 18.86 14.63
C SER A 154 -20.62 18.12 13.47
N GLN A 155 -20.98 16.85 13.29
CA GLN A 155 -20.44 16.02 12.20
C GLN A 155 -20.90 16.53 10.82
N GLN A 156 -22.16 16.98 10.70
CA GLN A 156 -22.68 17.57 9.47
C GLN A 156 -21.93 18.85 9.09
N LYS A 157 -21.70 19.77 10.03
CA LYS A 157 -20.94 21.01 9.77
C LYS A 157 -19.52 20.73 9.27
N LYS A 158 -18.83 19.77 9.88
CA LYS A 158 -17.48 19.37 9.43
C LYS A 158 -17.51 18.80 8.01
N ALA A 159 -18.54 18.02 7.68
CA ALA A 159 -18.72 17.49 6.33
C ALA A 159 -18.95 18.59 5.30
N GLU A 160 -19.73 19.62 5.64
CA GLU A 160 -19.97 20.79 4.79
C GLU A 160 -18.68 21.60 4.55
N VAL A 161 -17.85 21.80 5.57
CA VAL A 161 -16.51 22.41 5.41
C VAL A 161 -15.64 21.59 4.47
N VAL A 162 -15.57 20.28 4.68
CA VAL A 162 -14.79 19.36 3.84
C VAL A 162 -15.26 19.46 2.39
N LYS A 163 -16.57 19.48 2.15
CA LYS A 163 -17.16 19.66 0.81
C LYS A 163 -16.71 20.97 0.18
N ALA A 164 -16.86 22.10 0.87
CA ALA A 164 -16.45 23.42 0.38
C ALA A 164 -14.97 23.45 0.00
N LEU A 165 -14.10 22.86 0.82
CA LEU A 165 -12.66 22.79 0.55
C LEU A 165 -12.35 21.92 -0.69
N TYR A 166 -13.06 20.82 -0.89
CA TYR A 166 -12.90 20.04 -2.13
C TYR A 166 -13.27 20.84 -3.36
N GLU A 167 -14.39 21.56 -3.33
CA GLU A 167 -14.82 22.37 -4.45
C GLU A 167 -13.76 23.43 -4.79
N VAL A 168 -13.22 24.13 -3.78
CA VAL A 168 -12.13 25.10 -3.95
C VAL A 168 -10.91 24.45 -4.62
N ILE A 169 -10.48 23.29 -4.14
CA ILE A 169 -9.31 22.59 -4.69
C ILE A 169 -9.59 22.14 -6.12
N LEU A 170 -10.75 21.53 -6.39
CA LEU A 170 -11.13 21.03 -7.72
C LEU A 170 -11.31 22.16 -8.74
N GLN A 171 -11.67 23.38 -8.32
CA GLN A 171 -11.79 24.52 -9.23
C GLN A 171 -10.46 25.11 -9.67
N ARG A 172 -9.43 25.03 -8.82
CA ARG A 172 -8.17 25.78 -8.98
C ARG A 172 -6.96 24.91 -9.31
N SER A 173 -7.02 23.62 -8.97
CA SER A 173 -5.89 22.71 -9.08
C SER A 173 -5.82 21.97 -10.43
N ARG A 174 -4.72 21.27 -10.65
CA ARG A 174 -4.56 20.24 -11.69
C ARG A 174 -3.92 19.04 -11.02
N LEU A 175 -4.72 18.03 -10.71
CA LEU A 175 -4.30 16.90 -9.90
C LEU A 175 -3.51 15.90 -10.73
N GLU A 176 -2.40 15.44 -10.16
CA GLU A 176 -1.59 14.33 -10.65
C GLU A 176 -1.96 13.02 -9.92
N ARG A 177 -2.42 13.14 -8.66
CA ARG A 177 -2.84 12.01 -7.83
C ARG A 177 -4.12 12.34 -7.07
N LEU A 178 -5.07 11.42 -7.12
CA LEU A 178 -6.30 11.45 -6.33
C LEU A 178 -6.39 10.18 -5.49
N THR A 179 -6.59 10.34 -4.19
CA THR A 179 -6.83 9.25 -3.24
C THR A 179 -8.19 9.44 -2.58
N LEU A 180 -9.08 8.50 -2.88
CA LEU A 180 -10.39 8.35 -2.26
C LEU A 180 -10.33 7.08 -1.43
N SER A 181 -9.91 7.16 -0.17
CA SER A 181 -9.88 6.00 0.72
C SER A 181 -11.03 6.09 1.73
N MET A 182 -11.55 4.94 2.16
CA MET A 182 -12.60 4.83 3.18
C MET A 182 -12.25 3.71 4.15
N LYS A 183 -10.94 3.56 4.45
CA LYS A 183 -10.41 2.51 5.31
C LYS A 183 -10.98 2.59 6.74
N ASP A 184 -11.41 3.76 7.15
CA ASP A 184 -12.00 4.02 8.46
C ASP A 184 -13.53 3.99 8.36
N TRP A 185 -14.13 2.78 8.40
CA TRP A 185 -15.59 2.54 8.36
C TRP A 185 -16.40 3.22 9.48
N HIS A 186 -15.75 3.88 10.43
CA HIS A 186 -16.41 4.62 11.52
C HIS A 186 -17.26 5.80 11.01
N TYR A 187 -17.26 6.07 9.70
CA TYR A 187 -17.83 7.28 9.12
C TYR A 187 -18.64 6.98 7.84
N PRO A 188 -19.89 6.48 7.95
CA PRO A 188 -20.75 6.19 6.79
C PRO A 188 -21.45 7.41 6.17
N ILE A 189 -21.47 8.57 6.82
CA ILE A 189 -22.23 9.77 6.39
C ILE A 189 -21.61 10.48 5.14
N TYR A 190 -20.42 10.08 4.68
CA TYR A 190 -19.54 10.98 3.91
C TYR A 190 -19.35 10.62 2.43
N ASN A 191 -19.95 9.52 1.96
CA ASN A 191 -19.59 8.96 0.65
C ASN A 191 -20.25 9.68 -0.52
N GLU A 192 -21.51 10.09 -0.39
CA GLU A 192 -22.25 10.74 -1.49
C GLU A 192 -21.69 12.13 -1.80
N PHE A 193 -21.39 12.92 -0.76
CA PHE A 193 -20.91 14.30 -0.91
C PHE A 193 -19.58 14.44 -1.67
N ILE A 194 -18.68 13.46 -1.54
CA ILE A 194 -17.37 13.46 -2.21
C ILE A 194 -17.53 13.31 -3.71
N PHE A 195 -18.39 12.37 -4.13
CA PHE A 195 -18.62 12.10 -5.54
C PHE A 195 -19.49 13.18 -6.17
N ASP A 196 -20.47 13.71 -5.44
CA ASP A 196 -21.22 14.89 -5.86
C ASP A 196 -20.30 16.08 -6.15
N ALA A 197 -19.29 16.32 -5.30
CA ALA A 197 -18.33 17.39 -5.54
C ALA A 197 -17.49 17.14 -6.80
N LEU A 198 -17.12 15.88 -7.10
CA LEU A 198 -16.38 15.54 -8.32
C LEU A 198 -17.20 15.76 -9.60
N THR A 199 -18.50 15.50 -9.55
CA THR A 199 -19.40 15.57 -10.71
C THR A 199 -20.05 16.94 -10.90
N SER A 200 -20.34 17.65 -9.81
CA SER A 200 -21.13 18.89 -9.80
C SER A 200 -20.28 20.18 -9.77
N THR A 201 -19.00 20.08 -9.43
CA THR A 201 -18.14 21.27 -9.29
C THR A 201 -17.71 21.80 -10.67
N PRO A 202 -17.94 23.10 -10.97
CA PRO A 202 -17.41 23.74 -12.17
C PRO A 202 -15.89 23.54 -12.25
N ASN A 203 -15.35 23.22 -13.42
CA ASN A 203 -13.92 22.94 -13.64
C ASN A 203 -13.32 21.71 -12.93
N ALA A 204 -14.07 20.91 -12.17
CA ALA A 204 -13.52 19.66 -11.59
C ALA A 204 -12.97 18.73 -12.67
N ARG A 205 -13.58 18.72 -13.87
CA ARG A 205 -13.06 18.01 -15.04
C ARG A 205 -11.62 18.42 -15.38
N ASN A 206 -11.31 19.72 -15.33
CA ASN A 206 -9.97 20.22 -15.62
C ASN A 206 -8.96 19.79 -14.55
N ALA A 207 -9.37 19.78 -13.28
CA ALA A 207 -8.51 19.29 -12.20
C ALA A 207 -8.19 17.80 -12.34
N LEU A 208 -9.15 16.99 -12.78
CA LEU A 208 -9.01 15.54 -12.86
C LEU A 208 -8.39 15.05 -14.19
N ALA A 209 -8.46 15.83 -15.27
CA ALA A 209 -8.04 15.41 -16.62
C ALA A 209 -6.57 14.94 -16.74
N ARG A 210 -5.70 15.32 -15.79
CA ARG A 210 -4.26 14.99 -15.80
C ARG A 210 -3.85 13.96 -14.74
N LEU A 211 -4.82 13.26 -14.14
CA LEU A 211 -4.52 12.24 -13.15
C LEU A 211 -3.60 11.16 -13.74
N SER A 212 -2.47 10.97 -13.07
CA SER A 212 -1.49 9.91 -13.35
C SER A 212 -1.69 8.71 -12.41
N ARG A 213 -2.23 8.96 -11.21
CA ARG A 213 -2.52 7.93 -10.22
C ARG A 213 -3.88 8.15 -9.59
N PHE A 214 -4.65 7.07 -9.53
CA PHE A 214 -5.92 7.04 -8.83
C PHE A 214 -5.95 5.87 -7.84
N ASP A 215 -6.08 6.19 -6.56
CA ASP A 215 -6.26 5.21 -5.49
C ASP A 215 -7.70 5.36 -4.98
N CYS A 216 -8.50 4.30 -5.11
CA CYS A 216 -9.89 4.30 -4.69
C CYS A 216 -10.20 3.10 -3.79
N ASN A 217 -10.88 3.37 -2.68
CA ASN A 217 -11.56 2.41 -1.87
C ASN A 217 -13.05 2.54 -2.21
N LEU A 218 -13.61 1.55 -2.88
CA LEU A 218 -14.96 1.63 -3.42
C LEU A 218 -16.00 1.38 -2.32
N ALA A 219 -17.04 2.22 -2.27
CA ALA A 219 -18.33 1.96 -1.64
C ALA A 219 -19.43 1.70 -2.71
N ALA A 220 -20.63 1.24 -2.31
CA ALA A 220 -21.76 0.93 -3.22
C ALA A 220 -22.11 2.09 -4.14
N THR A 221 -21.99 3.28 -3.56
CA THR A 221 -22.41 4.56 -4.13
C THR A 221 -21.40 5.12 -5.13
N SER A 222 -20.29 4.42 -5.42
CA SER A 222 -19.15 4.96 -6.19
C SER A 222 -19.05 4.44 -7.63
N ILE A 223 -19.93 3.55 -8.09
CA ILE A 223 -19.84 2.96 -9.44
C ILE A 223 -20.07 4.02 -10.52
N SER A 224 -21.03 4.93 -10.31
CA SER A 224 -21.30 6.06 -11.22
C SER A 224 -20.11 7.01 -11.32
N ALA A 225 -19.42 7.27 -10.20
CA ALA A 225 -18.24 8.13 -10.22
C ALA A 225 -17.06 7.52 -10.99
N LEU A 226 -16.85 6.20 -10.92
CA LEU A 226 -15.86 5.52 -11.76
C LEU A 226 -16.21 5.67 -13.24
N HIS A 227 -17.50 5.54 -13.56
CA HIS A 227 -18.01 5.77 -14.90
C HIS A 227 -17.73 7.20 -15.37
N ASP A 228 -18.03 8.22 -14.57
CA ASP A 228 -17.80 9.62 -14.95
C ASP A 228 -16.31 9.94 -15.09
N LEU A 229 -15.49 9.41 -14.17
CA LEU A 229 -14.04 9.56 -14.23
C LEU A 229 -13.46 8.95 -15.53
N SER A 230 -14.08 7.87 -16.04
CA SER A 230 -13.68 7.27 -17.32
C SER A 230 -13.80 8.23 -18.51
N PHE A 231 -14.71 9.22 -18.47
CA PHE A 231 -14.83 10.24 -19.52
C PHE A 231 -13.86 11.41 -19.32
N ILE A 232 -13.44 11.67 -18.09
CA ILE A 232 -12.65 12.84 -17.71
C ILE A 232 -11.15 12.54 -17.78
N SER A 233 -10.72 11.43 -17.19
CA SER A 233 -9.31 11.07 -17.02
C SER A 233 -8.91 9.96 -17.97
N LYS A 234 -7.95 10.25 -18.86
CA LYS A 234 -7.46 9.31 -19.88
C LYS A 234 -5.98 8.91 -19.67
N LYS A 235 -5.28 9.61 -18.77
CA LYS A 235 -3.82 9.51 -18.58
C LYS A 235 -3.41 8.78 -17.31
N ILE A 236 -4.31 8.01 -16.69
CA ILE A 236 -3.99 7.26 -15.48
C ILE A 236 -2.98 6.17 -15.83
N LYS A 237 -1.85 6.17 -15.13
CA LYS A 237 -0.78 5.17 -15.23
C LYS A 237 -0.82 4.16 -14.09
N THR A 238 -1.33 4.54 -12.93
CA THR A 238 -1.47 3.65 -11.77
C THR A 238 -2.89 3.71 -11.23
N LEU A 239 -3.57 2.58 -11.26
CA LEU A 239 -4.91 2.41 -10.70
C LEU A 239 -4.84 1.43 -9.52
N SER A 240 -5.29 1.86 -8.35
CA SER A 240 -5.35 1.01 -7.16
C SER A 240 -6.77 1.01 -6.61
N ILE A 241 -7.40 -0.15 -6.54
CA ILE A 241 -8.79 -0.33 -6.13
C ILE A 241 -8.87 -1.23 -4.90
N GLN A 242 -9.64 -0.84 -3.89
CA GLN A 242 -9.99 -1.66 -2.73
C GLN A 242 -11.52 -1.85 -2.67
N ILE A 243 -12.00 -3.08 -2.45
CA ILE A 243 -13.42 -3.44 -2.48
C ILE A 243 -13.80 -4.11 -1.15
N PHE A 244 -14.87 -3.64 -0.49
CA PHE A 244 -15.28 -4.06 0.85
C PHE A 244 -16.74 -4.55 0.94
N ARG A 245 -17.08 -5.41 1.93
CA ARG A 245 -18.33 -6.21 1.92
C ARG A 245 -19.58 -5.39 2.16
N HIS A 246 -19.53 -4.42 3.07
CA HIS A 246 -20.71 -3.63 3.50
C HIS A 246 -21.22 -2.64 2.44
N VAL A 247 -20.72 -2.80 1.23
CA VAL A 247 -20.63 -1.77 0.22
C VAL A 247 -21.09 -2.30 -1.13
N PHE A 248 -21.24 -3.60 -1.37
CA PHE A 248 -21.58 -4.06 -2.71
C PHE A 248 -22.78 -4.99 -2.64
N ARG A 249 -23.89 -4.54 -3.22
CA ARG A 249 -25.13 -5.33 -3.34
C ARG A 249 -25.28 -5.94 -4.73
N ASP A 250 -24.85 -5.22 -5.77
CA ASP A 250 -25.00 -5.63 -7.17
C ASP A 250 -23.64 -6.05 -7.73
N GLY A 251 -23.38 -7.36 -7.77
CA GLY A 251 -22.05 -7.98 -7.96
C GLY A 251 -21.24 -7.68 -9.23
N GLN A 252 -21.53 -6.62 -10.00
CA GLN A 252 -20.77 -6.24 -11.20
C GLN A 252 -20.18 -4.82 -11.09
N LEU A 253 -18.85 -4.74 -11.27
CA LEU A 253 -18.07 -3.49 -11.24
C LEU A 253 -17.91 -2.89 -12.65
N THR A 254 -18.99 -2.68 -13.40
CA THR A 254 -18.92 -2.22 -14.80
C THR A 254 -18.25 -0.86 -14.97
N GLY A 255 -18.42 0.06 -14.00
CA GLY A 255 -17.72 1.34 -13.96
C GLY A 255 -16.20 1.20 -13.88
N LEU A 256 -15.69 0.16 -13.20
CA LEU A 256 -14.26 -0.14 -13.15
C LEU A 256 -13.75 -0.59 -14.52
N SER A 257 -14.49 -1.48 -15.20
CA SER A 257 -14.13 -1.94 -16.54
C SER A 257 -14.02 -0.77 -17.52
N LYS A 258 -15.03 0.11 -17.55
CA LYS A 258 -15.02 1.32 -18.39
C LYS A 258 -13.87 2.26 -18.04
N LEU A 259 -13.57 2.44 -16.75
CA LEU A 259 -12.43 3.26 -16.33
C LEU A 259 -11.12 2.68 -16.88
N ILE A 260 -10.89 1.37 -16.75
CA ILE A 260 -9.70 0.70 -17.28
C ILE A 260 -9.60 0.85 -18.80
N GLU A 261 -10.69 0.57 -19.52
CA GLU A 261 -10.75 0.63 -20.98
C GLU A 261 -10.51 2.03 -21.53
N SER A 262 -10.94 3.05 -20.80
CA SER A 262 -10.81 4.44 -21.21
C SER A 262 -9.40 5.03 -21.08
N GLN A 263 -8.44 4.32 -20.49
CA GLN A 263 -7.08 4.84 -20.30
C GLN A 263 -6.20 4.64 -21.54
N ASP A 264 -5.36 5.62 -21.83
CA ASP A 264 -4.45 5.62 -22.99
C ASP A 264 -3.29 4.63 -22.80
N SER A 265 -2.74 4.54 -21.58
CA SER A 265 -1.54 3.75 -21.29
C SER A 265 -1.40 3.41 -19.80
N LEU A 266 -2.32 2.61 -19.28
CA LEU A 266 -2.28 2.17 -17.89
C LEU A 266 -1.10 1.21 -17.64
N GLU A 267 -0.21 1.54 -16.70
CA GLU A 267 1.05 0.80 -16.46
C GLU A 267 0.96 -0.15 -15.25
N GLN A 268 0.14 0.19 -14.25
CA GLN A 268 -0.05 -0.61 -13.04
C GLN A 268 -1.51 -0.66 -12.61
N ILE A 269 -1.96 -1.87 -12.26
CA ILE A 269 -3.27 -2.11 -11.63
C ILE A 269 -3.08 -2.92 -10.36
N ASN A 270 -3.65 -2.44 -9.26
CA ASN A 270 -3.79 -3.20 -8.02
C ASN A 270 -5.27 -3.34 -7.69
N ILE A 271 -5.76 -4.56 -7.52
CA ILE A 271 -7.13 -4.84 -7.10
C ILE A 271 -7.09 -5.62 -5.79
N PHE A 272 -7.61 -5.00 -4.74
CA PHE A 272 -7.71 -5.56 -3.41
C PHE A 272 -9.16 -5.80 -3.08
N LYS A 273 -9.51 -7.04 -2.76
CA LYS A 273 -10.82 -7.39 -2.25
C LYS A 273 -10.72 -7.74 -0.77
N ASP A 274 -11.70 -7.35 0.01
CA ASP A 274 -11.83 -7.79 1.40
C ASP A 274 -12.22 -9.27 1.46
N HIS A 275 -11.65 -10.04 2.38
CA HIS A 275 -11.92 -11.47 2.56
C HIS A 275 -13.42 -11.78 2.78
N LYS A 276 -14.19 -10.82 3.28
CA LYS A 276 -15.63 -10.97 3.49
C LYS A 276 -16.43 -10.79 2.18
N CYS A 277 -15.84 -10.31 1.08
CA CYS A 277 -16.48 -10.06 -0.23
C CYS A 277 -16.52 -11.27 -1.18
N ASN A 278 -16.52 -12.51 -0.70
CA ASN A 278 -16.37 -13.68 -1.56
C ASN A 278 -17.39 -13.78 -2.71
N ASN A 279 -18.58 -13.20 -2.54
CA ASN A 279 -19.65 -13.19 -3.55
C ASN A 279 -19.45 -12.18 -4.69
N ILE A 280 -18.49 -11.26 -4.58
CA ILE A 280 -18.20 -10.27 -5.63
C ILE A 280 -17.18 -10.87 -6.59
N THR A 281 -17.57 -10.95 -7.86
CA THR A 281 -16.70 -11.34 -8.97
C THR A 281 -16.22 -10.08 -9.68
N ILE A 282 -14.92 -9.98 -9.93
CA ILE A 282 -14.32 -8.89 -10.69
C ILE A 282 -14.10 -9.41 -12.10
N ASP A 283 -14.69 -8.77 -13.11
CA ASP A 283 -14.36 -9.08 -14.50
C ASP A 283 -13.01 -8.47 -14.88
N LEU A 284 -12.10 -9.32 -15.35
CA LEU A 284 -10.75 -8.95 -15.77
C LEU A 284 -10.63 -8.76 -17.29
N SER A 285 -11.73 -8.89 -18.04
CA SER A 285 -11.74 -8.73 -19.51
C SER A 285 -11.23 -7.35 -19.96
N SER A 286 -11.58 -6.30 -19.22
CA SER A 286 -11.16 -4.92 -19.48
C SER A 286 -9.64 -4.73 -19.47
N LEU A 287 -8.89 -5.57 -18.75
CA LEU A 287 -7.41 -5.52 -18.73
C LEU A 287 -6.80 -5.70 -20.11
N VAL A 288 -7.47 -6.41 -21.01
CA VAL A 288 -6.98 -6.68 -22.38
C VAL A 288 -6.80 -5.37 -23.17
N SER A 289 -7.61 -4.35 -22.91
CA SER A 289 -7.44 -3.01 -23.51
C SER A 289 -6.06 -2.40 -23.22
N GLN A 290 -5.45 -2.79 -22.09
CA GLN A 290 -4.17 -2.28 -21.61
C GLN A 290 -3.01 -3.26 -21.83
N ALA A 291 -3.18 -4.31 -22.66
CA ALA A 291 -2.16 -5.34 -22.86
C ALA A 291 -0.81 -4.79 -23.39
N LYS A 292 -0.83 -3.66 -24.10
CA LYS A 292 0.36 -3.01 -24.66
C LYS A 292 1.14 -2.18 -23.62
N SER A 293 0.47 -1.68 -22.59
CA SER A 293 0.99 -0.71 -21.62
C SER A 293 1.21 -1.31 -20.23
N LEU A 294 0.41 -2.30 -19.83
CA LEU A 294 0.38 -2.82 -18.47
C LEU A 294 1.65 -3.59 -18.13
N LYS A 295 2.35 -3.12 -17.10
CA LYS A 295 3.61 -3.68 -16.59
C LYS A 295 3.44 -4.36 -15.24
N LYS A 296 2.44 -3.97 -14.44
CA LYS A 296 2.28 -4.49 -13.08
C LYS A 296 0.82 -4.85 -12.80
N LEU A 297 0.59 -6.08 -12.34
CA LEU A 297 -0.73 -6.57 -11.95
C LEU A 297 -0.65 -7.18 -10.55
N LYS A 298 -1.41 -6.61 -9.61
CA LYS A 298 -1.52 -7.13 -8.24
C LYS A 298 -2.97 -7.45 -7.92
N LEU A 299 -3.25 -8.69 -7.59
CA LEU A 299 -4.59 -9.16 -7.25
C LEU A 299 -4.59 -9.73 -5.82
N HIS A 300 -5.53 -9.28 -5.00
CA HIS A 300 -5.68 -9.74 -3.63
C HIS A 300 -7.12 -10.17 -3.31
N TYR A 301 -7.30 -11.39 -2.80
CA TYR A 301 -8.61 -12.02 -2.55
C TYR A 301 -9.53 -12.08 -3.79
N VAL A 302 -8.96 -12.18 -4.98
CA VAL A 302 -9.71 -12.33 -6.24
C VAL A 302 -9.90 -13.82 -6.54
N ILE A 303 -11.05 -14.17 -7.12
CA ILE A 303 -11.31 -15.51 -7.65
C ILE A 303 -11.00 -15.45 -9.15
N ILE A 304 -10.12 -16.31 -9.63
CA ILE A 304 -9.72 -16.39 -11.04
C ILE A 304 -10.08 -17.77 -11.57
N ASN A 305 -10.90 -17.81 -12.61
CA ASN A 305 -11.23 -19.05 -13.33
C ASN A 305 -10.50 -19.13 -14.69
N ASP A 306 -10.64 -20.26 -15.38
CA ASP A 306 -10.00 -20.49 -16.69
C ASP A 306 -10.32 -19.36 -17.71
N LYS A 307 -11.57 -18.86 -17.73
CA LYS A 307 -11.97 -17.73 -18.60
C LYS A 307 -11.23 -16.44 -18.25
N GLN A 308 -11.06 -16.13 -16.97
CA GLN A 308 -10.31 -14.94 -16.55
C GLN A 308 -8.81 -15.05 -16.86
N LEU A 309 -8.25 -16.25 -16.83
CA LEU A 309 -6.87 -16.49 -17.25
C LEU A 309 -6.65 -16.18 -18.73
N GLU A 310 -7.64 -16.40 -19.61
CA GLU A 310 -7.54 -15.99 -21.03
C GLU A 310 -7.25 -14.50 -21.19
N TYR A 311 -7.71 -13.66 -20.26
CA TYR A 311 -7.44 -12.23 -20.26
C TYR A 311 -6.05 -11.91 -19.71
N ILE A 312 -5.67 -12.54 -18.60
CA ILE A 312 -4.35 -12.33 -17.97
C ILE A 312 -3.21 -12.78 -18.88
N THR A 313 -3.37 -13.91 -19.59
CA THR A 313 -2.34 -14.44 -20.50
C THR A 313 -2.07 -13.55 -21.71
N LYS A 314 -2.96 -12.59 -22.03
CA LYS A 314 -2.75 -11.60 -23.09
C LYS A 314 -1.83 -10.44 -22.67
N LEU A 315 -1.53 -10.29 -21.37
CA LEU A 315 -0.73 -9.19 -20.82
C LEU A 315 0.79 -9.42 -21.01
N ARG A 316 1.26 -9.49 -22.26
CA ARG A 316 2.63 -9.90 -22.61
C ARG A 316 3.72 -8.94 -22.14
N ASN A 317 3.39 -7.70 -21.78
CA ASN A 317 4.34 -6.70 -21.29
C ASN A 317 4.54 -6.70 -19.77
N LEU A 318 3.90 -7.64 -19.07
CA LEU A 318 3.96 -7.72 -17.62
C LEU A 318 5.40 -7.92 -17.11
N GLN A 319 5.80 -7.10 -16.14
CA GLN A 319 7.08 -7.12 -15.45
C GLN A 319 6.95 -7.56 -13.99
N GLU A 320 5.78 -7.33 -13.39
CA GLU A 320 5.45 -7.74 -12.02
C GLU A 320 4.05 -8.36 -11.97
N LEU A 321 3.96 -9.60 -11.50
CA LEU A 321 2.72 -10.30 -11.21
C LEU A 321 2.68 -10.65 -9.72
N MET A 322 1.62 -10.24 -9.03
CA MET A 322 1.41 -10.56 -7.62
C MET A 322 0.02 -11.12 -7.40
N PHE A 323 -0.05 -12.32 -6.85
CA PHE A 323 -1.27 -12.92 -6.34
C PHE A 323 -1.16 -13.09 -4.83
N THR A 324 -2.08 -12.48 -4.10
CA THR A 324 -2.19 -12.66 -2.64
C THR A 324 -3.59 -13.19 -2.32
N CYS A 325 -3.70 -14.28 -1.58
CA CYS A 325 -4.97 -14.90 -1.22
C CYS A 325 -5.90 -15.13 -2.44
N VAL A 326 -5.34 -15.38 -3.63
CA VAL A 326 -6.12 -15.60 -4.84
C VAL A 326 -6.65 -17.03 -4.84
N ARG A 327 -7.91 -17.20 -5.22
CA ARG A 327 -8.50 -18.53 -5.42
C ARG A 327 -8.51 -18.85 -6.91
N LEU A 328 -7.80 -19.91 -7.29
CA LEU A 328 -7.72 -20.40 -8.66
C LEU A 328 -8.77 -21.52 -8.85
N ASP A 329 -9.84 -21.23 -9.61
CA ASP A 329 -10.98 -22.14 -9.83
C ASP A 329 -10.95 -22.72 -11.26
N GLY A 330 -10.65 -24.02 -11.41
CA GLY A 330 -10.67 -24.69 -12.72
C GLY A 330 -9.41 -25.50 -13.00
N LYS A 331 -9.09 -25.72 -14.28
CA LYS A 331 -7.94 -26.55 -14.68
C LYS A 331 -6.62 -25.78 -14.64
N MET A 332 -6.65 -24.46 -14.81
CA MET A 332 -5.48 -23.57 -14.79
C MET A 332 -4.39 -23.90 -15.83
N THR A 333 -4.73 -24.63 -16.90
CA THR A 333 -3.77 -25.05 -17.94
C THR A 333 -3.12 -23.86 -18.65
N LEU A 334 -3.88 -22.78 -18.85
CA LEU A 334 -3.36 -21.54 -19.44
C LEU A 334 -2.25 -20.91 -18.59
N LEU A 335 -2.36 -20.99 -17.26
CA LEU A 335 -1.33 -20.47 -16.36
C LEU A 335 -0.06 -21.33 -16.41
N SER A 336 -0.20 -22.66 -16.57
CA SER A 336 0.93 -23.58 -16.73
C SER A 336 1.73 -23.37 -18.03
N ASN A 337 1.09 -22.83 -19.08
CA ASN A 337 1.67 -22.68 -20.41
C ASN A 337 2.03 -21.23 -20.77
N VAL A 338 1.73 -20.26 -19.90
CA VAL A 338 1.92 -18.84 -20.22
C VAL A 338 3.41 -18.46 -20.24
N ILE A 339 3.74 -17.58 -21.18
CA ILE A 339 5.06 -16.97 -21.31
C ILE A 339 4.90 -15.45 -21.25
N PHE A 340 5.51 -14.86 -20.23
CA PHE A 340 5.67 -13.44 -19.97
C PHE A 340 7.16 -13.09 -20.04
N THR A 341 7.68 -12.88 -21.25
CA THR A 341 9.12 -12.68 -21.52
C THR A 341 9.74 -11.46 -20.82
N LYS A 342 8.91 -10.55 -20.30
CA LYS A 342 9.36 -9.36 -19.56
C LYS A 342 9.20 -9.48 -18.04
N LEU A 343 8.68 -10.61 -17.53
CA LEU A 343 8.37 -10.82 -16.13
C LEU A 343 9.66 -10.92 -15.32
N LYS A 344 9.87 -9.98 -14.41
CA LYS A 344 11.04 -9.92 -13.52
C LYS A 344 10.69 -10.21 -12.08
N VAL A 345 9.44 -9.98 -11.70
CA VAL A 345 8.95 -10.11 -10.32
C VAL A 345 7.71 -10.99 -10.33
N LEU A 346 7.76 -12.11 -9.62
CA LEU A 346 6.63 -13.01 -9.43
C LEU A 346 6.44 -13.26 -7.94
N ARG A 347 5.26 -12.92 -7.41
CA ARG A 347 4.99 -13.06 -5.99
C ARG A 347 3.65 -13.70 -5.73
N ILE A 348 3.65 -14.84 -5.07
CA ILE A 348 2.47 -15.64 -4.80
C ILE A 348 2.41 -15.87 -3.29
N TYR A 349 1.37 -15.35 -2.66
CA TYR A 349 1.17 -15.38 -1.21
C TYR A 349 -0.19 -15.99 -0.89
N SER A 350 -0.25 -17.06 -0.10
CA SER A 350 -1.50 -17.70 0.37
C SER A 350 -2.52 -17.98 -0.74
N THR A 351 -2.06 -18.11 -1.99
CA THR A 351 -2.89 -18.41 -3.16
C THR A 351 -3.06 -19.92 -3.24
N PHE A 352 -4.26 -20.40 -3.51
CA PHE A 352 -4.54 -21.82 -3.59
C PHE A 352 -5.41 -22.16 -4.79
N ILE A 353 -5.30 -23.41 -5.24
CA ILE A 353 -6.12 -23.99 -6.29
C ILE A 353 -7.29 -24.70 -5.64
N ASN A 354 -8.50 -24.35 -6.03
CA ASN A 354 -9.69 -24.99 -5.52
C ASN A 354 -9.86 -26.35 -6.22
N HIS A 355 -9.66 -27.43 -5.47
CA HIS A 355 -9.75 -28.78 -6.00
C HIS A 355 -11.21 -29.25 -6.02
N ASN A 356 -11.77 -29.47 -7.21
CA ASN A 356 -12.93 -30.34 -7.34
C ASN A 356 -12.46 -31.79 -7.12
N ARG A 357 -13.20 -32.56 -6.31
CA ARG A 357 -12.83 -33.90 -5.80
C ARG A 357 -12.40 -34.92 -6.87
N GLU A 358 -12.71 -34.69 -8.14
CA GLU A 358 -12.44 -35.61 -9.24
C GLU A 358 -11.03 -35.47 -9.87
N ASN A 359 -10.25 -34.43 -9.56
CA ASN A 359 -9.01 -34.09 -10.31
C ASN A 359 -7.70 -34.14 -9.51
N SER A 360 -7.68 -34.73 -8.31
CA SER A 360 -6.52 -34.61 -7.38
C SER A 360 -5.21 -35.24 -7.90
N LYS A 361 -5.27 -36.34 -8.65
CA LYS A 361 -4.05 -37.00 -9.20
C LYS A 361 -3.53 -36.35 -10.49
N LEU A 362 -4.41 -36.02 -11.45
CA LEU A 362 -4.04 -35.43 -12.75
C LEU A 362 -3.47 -34.00 -12.65
N GLN A 363 -3.78 -33.28 -11.57
CA GLN A 363 -3.27 -31.92 -11.32
C GLN A 363 -1.90 -31.90 -10.63
N GLN A 364 -1.48 -32.97 -9.94
CA GLN A 364 -0.11 -33.06 -9.42
C GLN A 364 0.92 -33.12 -10.56
N GLU A 365 0.56 -33.69 -11.71
CA GLU A 365 1.41 -33.71 -12.92
C GLU A 365 1.36 -32.39 -13.71
N ASN A 366 0.32 -31.56 -13.52
CA ASN A 366 0.07 -30.32 -14.28
C ASN A 366 -0.10 -29.10 -13.37
N ASP A 367 0.74 -29.00 -12.35
CA ASP A 367 0.76 -27.88 -11.43
C ASP A 367 1.01 -26.55 -12.18
N PRO A 368 0.09 -25.57 -12.08
CA PRO A 368 0.20 -24.31 -12.82
C PRO A 368 1.38 -23.46 -12.35
N PHE A 369 1.78 -23.53 -11.08
CA PHE A 369 2.94 -22.77 -10.60
C PHE A 369 4.24 -23.40 -11.10
N VAL A 370 4.32 -24.73 -11.17
CA VAL A 370 5.46 -25.43 -11.78
C VAL A 370 5.62 -25.02 -13.25
N GLY A 371 4.53 -25.04 -14.03
CA GLY A 371 4.55 -24.60 -15.43
C GLY A 371 4.93 -23.12 -15.59
N LEU A 372 4.38 -22.25 -14.73
CA LEU A 372 4.72 -20.82 -14.70
C LEU A 372 6.22 -20.59 -14.45
N ILE A 373 6.82 -21.30 -13.48
CA ILE A 373 8.26 -21.22 -13.20
C ILE A 373 9.08 -21.78 -14.37
N ARG A 374 8.71 -22.94 -14.92
CA ARG A 374 9.40 -23.56 -16.05
C ARG A 374 9.51 -22.61 -17.24
N ASN A 375 8.44 -21.88 -17.54
CA ASN A 375 8.37 -21.04 -18.74
C ASN A 375 8.94 -19.62 -18.53
N ASN A 376 8.98 -19.13 -17.29
CA ASN A 376 9.31 -17.73 -17.01
C ASN A 376 10.53 -17.53 -16.10
N GLY A 377 11.01 -18.60 -15.44
CA GLY A 377 12.03 -18.55 -14.40
C GLY A 377 13.33 -17.85 -14.82
N SER A 378 13.76 -18.03 -16.07
CA SER A 378 15.01 -17.46 -16.57
C SER A 378 15.01 -15.92 -16.61
N HIS A 379 13.82 -15.30 -16.64
CA HIS A 379 13.64 -13.84 -16.64
C HIS A 379 13.47 -13.25 -15.23
N LEU A 380 13.17 -14.10 -14.24
CA LEU A 380 12.87 -13.66 -12.87
C LEU A 380 14.12 -13.20 -12.13
N LYS A 381 13.97 -12.10 -11.40
CA LYS A 381 14.95 -11.53 -10.47
C LYS A 381 14.45 -11.52 -9.03
N ASP A 382 13.14 -11.50 -8.83
CA ASP A 382 12.48 -11.49 -7.53
C ASP A 382 11.34 -12.51 -7.56
N LEU A 383 11.41 -13.49 -6.67
CA LEU A 383 10.46 -14.58 -6.54
C LEU A 383 10.04 -14.72 -5.07
N SER A 384 8.74 -14.65 -4.82
CA SER A 384 8.13 -14.98 -3.52
C SER A 384 7.13 -16.11 -3.68
N LEU A 385 7.32 -17.20 -2.94
CA LEU A 385 6.44 -18.38 -2.90
C LEU A 385 6.03 -18.66 -1.45
N GLU A 386 5.10 -17.87 -0.93
CA GLU A 386 4.68 -17.90 0.47
C GLU A 386 3.30 -18.58 0.60
N PHE A 387 3.29 -19.89 0.37
CA PHE A 387 2.12 -20.77 0.51
C PHE A 387 2.59 -22.22 0.76
N LYS A 388 1.67 -23.10 1.13
CA LYS A 388 1.99 -24.49 1.48
C LYS A 388 2.59 -25.26 0.30
N LEU A 389 3.91 -25.47 0.34
CA LEU A 389 4.70 -26.10 -0.73
C LEU A 389 4.42 -27.61 -0.88
N SER A 390 3.96 -28.27 0.18
CA SER A 390 3.61 -29.70 0.16
C SER A 390 2.53 -30.05 -0.87
N TYR A 391 1.74 -29.07 -1.34
CA TYR A 391 0.75 -29.25 -2.41
C TYR A 391 1.35 -29.17 -3.82
N HIS A 392 2.65 -28.84 -3.92
CA HIS A 392 3.35 -28.50 -5.16
C HIS A 392 4.71 -29.23 -5.26
N PRO A 393 4.73 -30.58 -5.29
CA PRO A 393 5.91 -31.43 -5.01
C PRO A 393 7.10 -31.34 -6.01
N GLN A 394 7.06 -30.44 -6.98
CA GLN A 394 8.18 -30.19 -7.93
C GLN A 394 8.53 -28.72 -8.06
N LEU A 395 7.87 -27.84 -7.31
CA LEU A 395 8.00 -26.40 -7.49
C LEU A 395 9.42 -25.91 -7.21
N LEU A 396 9.97 -26.24 -6.04
CA LEU A 396 11.34 -25.84 -5.67
C LEU A 396 12.40 -26.45 -6.61
N ASN A 397 12.21 -27.68 -7.07
CA ASN A 397 13.08 -28.31 -8.07
C ASN A 397 13.11 -27.52 -9.39
N ASN A 398 11.94 -27.03 -9.83
CA ASN A 398 11.83 -26.20 -11.02
C ASN A 398 12.42 -24.80 -10.78
N VAL A 399 12.24 -24.21 -9.60
CA VAL A 399 12.90 -22.94 -9.25
C VAL A 399 14.41 -23.10 -9.35
N ALA A 400 14.97 -24.13 -8.71
CA ALA A 400 16.40 -24.40 -8.72
C ALA A 400 16.96 -24.70 -10.13
N LYS A 401 16.12 -25.17 -11.05
CA LYS A 401 16.50 -25.49 -12.43
C LYS A 401 16.40 -24.30 -13.39
N TYR A 402 15.36 -23.47 -13.25
CA TYR A 402 15.03 -22.46 -14.26
C TYR A 402 15.26 -21.01 -13.81
N CYS A 403 15.43 -20.74 -12.50
CA CYS A 403 15.58 -19.38 -11.96
C CYS A 403 17.04 -18.97 -11.70
N GLU A 404 17.92 -19.13 -12.69
CA GLU A 404 19.37 -18.83 -12.55
C GLU A 404 19.72 -17.35 -12.29
N ASN A 405 18.80 -16.43 -12.60
CA ASN A 405 19.01 -14.97 -12.51
C ASN A 405 18.40 -14.33 -11.25
N LEU A 406 18.00 -15.15 -10.30
CA LEU A 406 17.30 -14.71 -9.10
C LEU A 406 18.21 -13.94 -8.15
N LEU A 407 17.80 -12.74 -7.75
CA LEU A 407 18.48 -11.88 -6.78
C LEU A 407 17.80 -11.93 -5.40
N THR A 408 16.47 -12.05 -5.41
CA THR A 408 15.62 -12.12 -4.22
C THR A 408 14.79 -13.40 -4.27
N PHE A 409 14.87 -14.20 -3.23
CA PHE A 409 14.02 -15.38 -3.06
C PHE A 409 13.36 -15.36 -1.68
N THR A 410 12.03 -15.37 -1.62
CA THR A 410 11.30 -15.65 -0.37
C THR A 410 10.40 -16.86 -0.52
N THR A 411 10.31 -17.66 0.55
CA THR A 411 9.56 -18.92 0.54
C THR A 411 8.92 -19.19 1.88
N PHE A 412 7.99 -20.14 1.92
CA PHE A 412 7.37 -20.63 3.15
C PHE A 412 7.99 -21.97 3.59
N TYR A 413 8.22 -22.11 4.89
CA TYR A 413 8.54 -23.36 5.58
C TYR A 413 7.27 -23.88 6.26
N ASN A 414 6.81 -25.07 5.86
CA ASN A 414 5.73 -25.77 6.56
C ASN A 414 6.30 -26.85 7.49
N GLU A 415 7.22 -27.66 6.98
CA GLU A 415 7.82 -28.80 7.69
C GLU A 415 9.22 -29.11 7.14
N ASP A 416 9.98 -29.95 7.86
CA ASP A 416 11.38 -30.26 7.52
C ASP A 416 11.55 -30.84 6.10
N ASP A 417 10.53 -31.50 5.54
CA ASP A 417 10.54 -32.05 4.18
C ASP A 417 10.67 -30.98 3.08
N ASP A 418 10.38 -29.70 3.39
CA ASP A 418 10.56 -28.58 2.45
C ASP A 418 12.05 -28.19 2.29
N MET A 419 12.86 -28.40 3.34
CA MET A 419 14.23 -27.88 3.44
C MET A 419 15.18 -28.39 2.34
N PRO A 420 15.18 -29.67 1.94
CA PRO A 420 16.02 -30.14 0.83
C PRO A 420 15.79 -29.37 -0.47
N GLY A 421 14.54 -29.02 -0.77
CA GLY A 421 14.19 -28.19 -1.92
C GLY A 421 14.72 -26.77 -1.79
N ILE A 422 14.60 -26.17 -0.61
CA ILE A 422 15.06 -24.80 -0.32
C ILE A 422 16.59 -24.72 -0.46
N TYR A 423 17.33 -25.68 0.12
CA TYR A 423 18.77 -25.78 -0.03
C TYR A 423 19.19 -25.95 -1.50
N SER A 424 18.45 -26.76 -2.28
CA SER A 424 18.70 -26.93 -3.71
C SER A 424 18.57 -25.61 -4.48
N VAL A 425 17.54 -24.80 -4.17
CA VAL A 425 17.39 -23.46 -4.75
C VAL A 425 18.55 -22.55 -4.37
N LEU A 426 18.84 -22.43 -3.07
CA LEU A 426 19.93 -21.58 -2.56
C LEU A 426 21.29 -21.93 -3.18
N LYS A 427 21.56 -23.23 -3.39
CA LYS A 427 22.79 -23.71 -4.00
C LYS A 427 22.88 -23.44 -5.50
N LYS A 428 21.79 -23.66 -6.25
CA LYS A 428 21.80 -23.55 -7.72
C LYS A 428 21.58 -22.12 -8.22
N CYS A 429 20.81 -21.32 -7.50
CA CYS A 429 20.55 -19.92 -7.80
C CYS A 429 21.63 -19.02 -7.14
N SER A 430 22.85 -19.09 -7.66
CA SER A 430 24.05 -18.48 -7.05
C SER A 430 24.08 -16.94 -7.02
N LYS A 431 23.10 -16.27 -7.63
CA LYS A 431 22.98 -14.80 -7.64
C LYS A 431 22.07 -14.26 -6.53
N ILE A 432 21.48 -15.12 -5.70
CA ILE A 432 20.59 -14.68 -4.63
C ILE A 432 21.38 -13.85 -3.62
N GLU A 433 21.01 -12.59 -3.44
CA GLU A 433 21.59 -11.69 -2.45
C GLU A 433 20.68 -11.53 -1.23
N LEU A 434 19.36 -11.68 -1.43
CA LEU A 434 18.34 -11.61 -0.37
C LEU A 434 17.56 -12.91 -0.32
N PHE A 435 17.64 -13.60 0.81
CA PHE A 435 16.80 -14.75 1.11
C PHE A 435 15.86 -14.45 2.27
N GLY A 436 14.57 -14.75 2.10
CA GLY A 436 13.57 -14.66 3.15
C GLY A 436 12.84 -15.97 3.35
N ILE A 437 12.42 -16.24 4.58
CA ILE A 437 11.65 -17.45 4.89
C ILE A 437 10.57 -17.13 5.92
N ASP A 438 9.34 -17.46 5.55
CA ASP A 438 8.16 -17.46 6.41
C ASP A 438 8.02 -18.85 7.04
N GLY A 439 7.51 -18.93 8.27
CA GLY A 439 7.51 -20.14 9.09
C GLY A 439 8.84 -20.44 9.82
N PHE A 440 9.81 -19.52 9.84
CA PHE A 440 11.08 -19.70 10.56
C PHE A 440 10.88 -19.99 12.04
N ALA A 441 9.89 -19.35 12.68
CA ALA A 441 9.55 -19.60 14.09
C ALA A 441 9.07 -21.03 14.36
N ASN A 442 8.64 -21.77 13.32
CA ASN A 442 8.12 -23.13 13.45
C ASN A 442 9.20 -24.20 13.23
N MET A 443 10.43 -23.80 12.90
CA MET A 443 11.54 -24.73 12.70
C MET A 443 12.00 -25.33 14.03
N SER A 444 12.39 -26.60 14.01
CA SER A 444 13.06 -27.20 15.16
C SER A 444 14.45 -26.58 15.37
N HIS A 445 15.00 -26.60 16.59
CA HIS A 445 16.37 -26.15 16.84
C HIS A 445 17.38 -26.87 15.94
N LYS A 446 17.17 -28.17 15.69
CA LYS A 446 18.00 -28.95 14.76
C LYS A 446 17.98 -28.36 13.36
N THR A 447 16.79 -28.08 12.84
CA THR A 447 16.59 -27.50 11.50
C THR A 447 17.22 -26.11 11.40
N ILE A 448 17.08 -25.27 12.43
CA ILE A 448 17.71 -23.94 12.49
C ILE A 448 19.24 -24.06 12.45
N MET A 449 19.82 -24.96 13.25
CA MET A 449 21.26 -25.20 13.26
C MET A 449 21.77 -25.66 11.89
N GLU A 450 21.10 -26.62 11.26
CA GLU A 450 21.46 -27.10 9.91
C GLU A 450 21.30 -26.01 8.86
N PHE A 451 20.21 -25.24 8.91
CA PHE A 451 19.95 -24.14 8.00
C PHE A 451 21.01 -23.04 8.12
N SER A 452 21.36 -22.65 9.35
CA SER A 452 22.34 -21.58 9.61
C SER A 452 23.73 -21.87 9.02
N LYS A 453 24.12 -23.15 8.96
CA LYS A 453 25.38 -23.61 8.36
C LYS A 453 25.32 -23.77 6.84
N SER A 454 24.10 -23.85 6.29
CA SER A 454 23.85 -24.12 4.87
C SER A 454 23.62 -22.84 4.04
N ILE A 455 23.66 -21.66 4.66
CA ILE A 455 23.45 -20.37 3.97
C ILE A 455 24.62 -20.08 3.03
N PRO A 456 24.38 -19.92 1.71
CA PRO A 456 25.45 -19.61 0.76
C PRO A 456 26.10 -18.24 1.00
N THR A 457 27.39 -18.13 0.66
CA THR A 457 28.20 -16.90 0.82
C THR A 457 27.75 -15.73 -0.05
N ASN A 458 27.00 -15.99 -1.13
CA ASN A 458 26.39 -14.94 -1.94
C ASN A 458 25.22 -14.24 -1.24
N VAL A 459 24.60 -14.85 -0.23
CA VAL A 459 23.48 -14.25 0.50
C VAL A 459 23.99 -13.16 1.44
N ARG A 460 23.64 -11.91 1.15
CA ARG A 460 24.03 -10.72 1.92
C ARG A 460 22.93 -10.25 2.87
N LYS A 461 21.69 -10.67 2.65
CA LYS A 461 20.51 -10.24 3.41
C LYS A 461 19.61 -11.41 3.75
N LEU A 462 19.24 -11.51 5.02
CA LEU A 462 18.24 -12.46 5.52
C LEU A 462 17.00 -11.71 6.01
N ASP A 463 15.81 -12.20 5.66
CA ASP A 463 14.52 -11.62 6.05
C ASP A 463 13.61 -12.68 6.70
N PHE A 464 13.54 -12.65 8.02
CA PHE A 464 12.71 -13.51 8.88
C PHE A 464 11.60 -12.68 9.56
N ARG A 465 11.14 -11.58 8.93
CA ARG A 465 10.10 -10.72 9.52
C ARG A 465 8.69 -11.28 9.47
N TYR A 466 8.50 -12.36 8.74
CA TYR A 466 7.19 -12.95 8.49
C TYR A 466 6.59 -13.59 9.74
N ASP A 467 7.45 -14.10 10.63
CA ASP A 467 7.06 -14.63 11.94
C ASP A 467 7.52 -13.74 13.08
N CYS A 468 6.89 -13.90 14.24
CA CYS A 468 7.36 -13.34 15.48
C CYS A 468 8.17 -14.36 16.27
N LEU A 469 9.50 -14.26 16.20
CA LEU A 469 10.46 -15.13 16.89
C LEU A 469 10.47 -14.86 18.40
N ASP A 470 10.81 -15.86 19.21
CA ASP A 470 11.32 -15.61 20.56
C ASP A 470 12.84 -15.33 20.53
N MET A 471 13.38 -14.88 21.65
CA MET A 471 14.80 -14.54 21.74
C MET A 471 15.71 -15.78 21.61
N ASP A 472 15.27 -16.93 22.13
CA ASP A 472 16.03 -18.19 22.09
C ASP A 472 16.21 -18.68 20.64
N THR A 473 15.14 -18.66 19.84
CA THR A 473 15.16 -19.01 18.41
C THR A 473 16.18 -18.15 17.64
N LEU A 474 16.21 -16.84 17.91
CA LEU A 474 17.17 -15.93 17.29
C LEU A 474 18.60 -16.20 17.80
N GLU A 475 18.78 -16.43 19.10
CA GLU A 475 20.08 -16.74 19.70
C GLU A 475 20.66 -18.04 19.10
N VAL A 476 19.87 -19.12 19.02
CA VAL A 476 20.24 -20.39 18.38
C VAL A 476 20.71 -20.18 16.95
N PHE A 477 20.00 -19.37 16.17
CA PHE A 477 20.40 -19.04 14.80
C PHE A 477 21.75 -18.31 14.77
N LEU A 478 21.90 -17.24 15.56
CA LEU A 478 23.12 -16.42 15.58
C LEU A 478 24.33 -17.20 16.11
N ASP A 479 24.13 -18.09 17.09
CA ASP A 479 25.15 -18.96 17.66
C ASP A 479 25.60 -20.08 16.70
N ASN A 480 24.84 -20.38 15.66
CA ASN A 480 25.20 -21.44 14.70
C ASN A 480 25.51 -20.91 13.30
N TYR A 481 25.26 -19.63 13.03
CA TYR A 481 25.68 -19.01 11.79
C TYR A 481 27.20 -18.84 11.74
N GLU A 482 27.85 -19.61 10.86
CA GLU A 482 29.31 -19.63 10.69
C GLU A 482 29.79 -18.71 9.54
N GLY A 483 28.87 -18.15 8.75
CA GLY A 483 29.21 -17.25 7.65
C GLY A 483 29.60 -15.85 8.14
N TYR A 484 30.37 -15.13 7.32
CA TYR A 484 30.68 -13.70 7.53
C TYR A 484 29.99 -12.81 6.49
N ASP A 485 29.36 -13.40 5.48
CA ASP A 485 28.88 -12.70 4.31
C ASP A 485 27.54 -11.97 4.49
N VAL A 486 26.67 -12.47 5.37
CA VAL A 486 25.35 -11.86 5.63
C VAL A 486 25.55 -10.50 6.30
N LYS A 487 25.40 -9.42 5.54
CA LYS A 487 25.54 -8.06 6.07
C LYS A 487 24.31 -7.60 6.85
N TYR A 488 23.12 -8.08 6.47
CA TYR A 488 21.86 -7.64 7.08
C TYR A 488 20.99 -8.83 7.51
N LEU A 489 20.46 -8.77 8.72
CA LEU A 489 19.37 -9.63 9.18
C LEU A 489 18.20 -8.74 9.60
N ILE A 490 17.02 -9.09 9.10
CA ILE A 490 15.77 -8.47 9.52
C ILE A 490 14.86 -9.55 10.09
N CYS A 491 14.34 -9.34 11.29
CA CYS A 491 13.44 -10.29 11.95
C CYS A 491 12.42 -9.55 12.82
N ASN A 492 11.31 -10.20 13.14
CA ASN A 492 10.37 -9.73 14.16
C ASN A 492 10.55 -10.62 15.40
N VAL A 493 10.81 -10.02 16.57
CA VAL A 493 11.22 -10.75 17.77
C VAL A 493 10.45 -10.24 19.00
N LYS A 494 10.02 -11.15 19.86
CA LYS A 494 9.45 -10.86 21.19
C LYS A 494 10.58 -10.73 22.21
N GLY A 495 10.44 -9.80 23.15
CA GLY A 495 11.39 -9.65 24.26
C GLY A 495 11.65 -8.19 24.62
N ASP A 496 12.44 -7.97 25.66
CA ASP A 496 12.87 -6.63 26.04
C ASP A 496 13.88 -6.06 25.03
N LYS A 497 13.79 -4.74 24.78
CA LYS A 497 14.62 -4.07 23.78
C LYS A 497 16.11 -4.05 24.15
N GLN A 498 16.42 -3.87 25.44
CA GLN A 498 17.80 -3.80 25.91
C GLN A 498 18.43 -5.19 25.98
N GLU A 499 17.68 -6.18 26.47
CA GLU A 499 18.12 -7.58 26.50
C GLU A 499 18.43 -8.11 25.09
N LEU A 500 17.54 -7.84 24.13
CA LEU A 500 17.71 -8.25 22.75
C LEU A 500 18.97 -7.64 22.12
N LYS A 501 19.24 -6.35 22.36
CA LYS A 501 20.47 -5.71 21.89
C LYS A 501 21.72 -6.34 22.51
N LYS A 502 21.70 -6.58 23.83
CA LYS A 502 22.82 -7.20 24.54
C LYS A 502 23.11 -8.61 24.02
N MET A 503 22.06 -9.42 23.80
CA MET A 503 22.20 -10.76 23.22
C MET A 503 22.81 -10.67 21.81
N ILE A 504 22.26 -9.83 20.93
CA ILE A 504 22.78 -9.66 19.56
C ILE A 504 24.26 -9.24 19.55
N GLU A 505 24.64 -8.27 20.39
CA GLU A 505 26.02 -7.79 20.49
C GLU A 505 26.97 -8.87 21.03
N LYS A 506 26.56 -9.58 22.09
CA LYS A 506 27.32 -10.68 22.71
C LYS A 506 27.53 -11.82 21.71
N THR A 507 26.46 -12.31 21.09
CA THR A 507 26.52 -13.44 20.15
C THR A 507 27.23 -13.08 18.86
N SER A 508 27.09 -11.85 18.37
CA SER A 508 27.88 -11.39 17.23
C SER A 508 29.37 -11.35 17.57
N SER A 509 29.74 -10.84 18.75
CA SER A 509 31.14 -10.74 19.18
C SER A 509 31.78 -12.10 19.40
N SER A 510 31.06 -13.08 19.97
CA SER A 510 31.56 -14.45 20.14
C SER A 510 31.84 -15.13 18.79
N LYS A 511 31.17 -14.71 17.72
CA LYS A 511 31.40 -15.13 16.33
C LYS A 511 32.39 -14.25 15.56
N GLY A 512 33.09 -13.32 16.24
CA GLY A 512 34.04 -12.43 15.59
C GLY A 512 33.41 -11.39 14.66
N ARG A 513 32.12 -11.10 14.83
CA ARG A 513 31.36 -10.16 14.00
C ARG A 513 31.09 -8.86 14.77
N ILE A 514 31.26 -7.73 14.10
CA ILE A 514 31.03 -6.40 14.69
C ILE A 514 29.66 -5.88 14.25
N VAL A 515 28.78 -5.60 15.20
CA VAL A 515 27.48 -4.96 14.94
C VAL A 515 27.72 -3.47 14.66
N LYS A 516 27.51 -3.05 13.41
CA LYS A 516 27.63 -1.64 13.01
C LYS A 516 26.38 -0.84 13.40
N LYS A 517 25.20 -1.44 13.24
CA LYS A 517 23.92 -0.81 13.60
C LYS A 517 22.90 -1.87 13.98
N CYS A 518 22.19 -1.64 15.08
CA CYS A 518 21.03 -2.42 15.50
C CYS A 518 19.85 -1.48 15.77
N SER A 519 18.93 -1.37 14.80
CA SER A 519 17.69 -0.59 14.98
C SER A 519 16.53 -1.51 15.30
N ILE A 520 15.84 -1.18 16.38
CA ILE A 520 14.65 -1.89 16.85
C ILE A 520 13.48 -0.91 16.74
N GLU A 521 12.54 -1.23 15.86
CA GLU A 521 11.35 -0.43 15.58
C GLU A 521 10.11 -1.09 16.22
N ARG A 522 9.18 -0.26 16.72
CA ARG A 522 7.98 -0.58 17.53
C ARG A 522 8.23 -0.77 19.03
N GLU A 523 7.30 -0.26 19.85
CA GLU A 523 7.33 -0.34 21.33
C GLU A 523 6.39 -1.41 21.91
N ASP A 524 5.55 -2.04 21.09
CA ASP A 524 4.65 -3.12 21.51
C ASP A 524 5.40 -4.46 21.74
N SER A 525 4.67 -5.55 21.96
CA SER A 525 5.22 -6.90 22.25
C SER A 525 6.10 -7.47 21.12
N GLU A 526 5.87 -7.03 19.88
CA GLU A 526 6.60 -7.46 18.68
C GLU A 526 7.54 -6.36 18.19
N LYS A 527 8.82 -6.69 18.02
CA LYS A 527 9.88 -5.74 17.67
C LYS A 527 10.50 -6.10 16.33
N VAL A 528 10.46 -5.17 15.38
CA VAL A 528 11.18 -5.34 14.11
C VAL A 528 12.64 -4.96 14.32
N VAL A 529 13.50 -5.96 14.36
CA VAL A 529 14.94 -5.84 14.54
C VAL A 529 15.60 -5.78 13.17
N ASN A 530 16.45 -4.78 12.96
CA ASN A 530 17.34 -4.70 11.81
C ASN A 530 18.77 -4.68 12.33
N ILE A 531 19.52 -5.72 11.98
CA ILE A 531 20.93 -5.88 12.34
C ILE A 531 21.76 -5.63 11.08
N GLU A 532 22.72 -4.72 11.17
CA GLU A 532 23.77 -4.50 10.18
C GLU A 532 25.13 -4.84 10.81
N TRP A 533 25.83 -5.80 10.21
CA TRP A 533 27.20 -6.13 10.57
C TRP A 533 28.21 -5.39 9.67
N GLN A 534 29.40 -5.16 10.21
CA GLN A 534 30.56 -4.77 9.41
C GLN A 534 31.07 -6.00 8.65
N LEU A 535 31.30 -5.83 7.33
CA LEU A 535 31.90 -6.86 6.48
C LEU A 535 33.42 -6.83 6.59
#